data_AF-A0A951AHS0-F1
#
_entry.id   AF-A0A951AHS0-F1
#
_cell.length_a   1.000
_cell.length_b   1.000
_cell.length_c   1.000
_cell.angle_alpha   90.00
_cell.angle_beta   90.00
_cell.angle_gamma   90.00
#
_symmetry.space_group_name_H-M   'P 1'
#
loop_
_entity.id
_entity.type
_entity.pdbx_description
1 polymer ?
#
loop_
_entity_poly.entity_id
_entity_poly.type
_entity_poly.pdbx_seq_one_letter_code
_entity_poly.pdbx_strand_id
1 'polypeptide(L)' 'MTPILAKVLAVDKQNDKYLVVIQIMLRRYRGSFNTLTFGENKPSVGSYHNGRLDLVYYTDPGLKRGGTFPLWRMD' A
#
# COMPACT_ATOMS: atom_id res chain seq x y z
N MET A 1 -3.70 -16.53 -3.38
CA MET A 1 -2.95 -15.30 -3.02
C MET A 1 -1.74 -15.17 -3.92
N THR A 2 -1.74 -14.19 -4.83
CA THR A 2 -0.61 -13.91 -5.73
C THR A 2 0.15 -12.68 -5.25
N PRO A 3 1.49 -12.72 -5.06
CA PRO A 3 2.27 -11.54 -4.69
C PRO A 3 2.28 -10.50 -5.80
N ILE A 4 2.22 -9.22 -5.42
CA ILE A 4 2.28 -8.06 -6.30
C ILE A 4 3.52 -7.26 -5.96
N LEU A 5 4.35 -6.99 -6.97
CA LEU A 5 5.49 -6.10 -6.79
C LEU A 5 4.99 -4.67 -6.53
N ALA A 6 5.30 -4.13 -5.36
CA ALA A 6 4.90 -2.81 -4.93
C ALA A 6 6.05 -2.07 -4.23
N LYS A 7 6.12 -0.75 -4.37
CA LYS A 7 7.19 0.09 -3.83
C LYS A 7 6.63 1.29 -3.08
N VAL A 8 7.21 1.58 -1.92
CA VAL A 8 6.88 2.75 -1.12
C VAL A 8 7.44 4.01 -1.80
N LEU A 9 6.56 4.92 -2.20
CA LEU A 9 6.93 6.21 -2.80
C LEU A 9 7.13 7.31 -1.77
N ALA A 10 6.30 7.33 -0.73
CA ALA A 10 6.32 8.33 0.33
C ALA A 10 5.79 7.73 1.64
N VAL A 11 6.29 8.27 2.75
CA VAL A 11 5.84 8.00 4.12
C VAL A 11 5.89 9.33 4.83
N ASP A 12 4.73 9.93 5.07
CA ASP A 12 4.61 11.24 5.69
C ASP A 12 3.84 11.13 6.99
N LYS A 13 4.34 11.76 8.06
CA LYS A 13 3.62 11.85 9.33
C LYS A 13 2.82 13.14 9.36
N GLN A 14 1.51 13.02 9.53
CA GLN A 14 0.60 14.16 9.69
C GLN A 14 -0.20 13.96 10.98
N ASN A 15 0.05 14.81 11.97
CA ASN A 15 -0.53 14.72 13.32
C ASN A 15 -0.29 13.32 13.95
N ASP A 16 -1.37 12.59 14.19
CA ASP A 16 -1.46 11.27 14.80
C ASP A 16 -1.46 10.12 13.77
N LYS A 17 -1.26 10.43 12.47
CA LYS A 17 -1.37 9.44 11.38
C LYS A 17 -0.15 9.44 10.49
N TYR A 18 0.06 8.30 9.84
CA TYR A 18 1.04 8.12 8.78
C TYR A 18 0.30 7.93 7.46
N LEU A 19 0.63 8.79 6.49
CA LEU A 19 0.18 8.71 5.12
C LEU A 19 1.26 8.03 4.29
N VAL A 20 0.89 6.94 3.62
CA VAL A 20 1.83 6.12 2.86
C VAL A 20 1.33 5.99 1.43
N VAL A 21 2.19 6.35 0.47
CA VAL A 21 1.89 6.21 -0.95
C VAL A 21 2.68 5.03 -1.50
N ILE A 22 1.99 4.07 -2.12
CA ILE A 22 2.59 2.88 -2.71
C ILE A 22 2.34 2.87 -4.22
N GLN A 23 3.36 2.56 -5.01
CA GLN A 23 3.22 2.26 -6.43
C GLN A 23 3.12 0.76 -6.63
N ILE A 24 2.05 0.29 -7.26
CA ILE A 24 1.99 -1.06 -7.82
C ILE A 24 2.78 -1.06 -9.12
N MET A 25 3.77 -1.94 -9.23
CA MET A 25 4.63 -2.06 -10.42
C MET A 25 4.05 -2.97 -11.51
N LEU A 26 2.91 -3.62 -11.24
CA LEU A 26 2.22 -4.42 -12.23
C LEU A 26 1.55 -3.50 -13.27
N ARG A 27 2.11 -3.43 -14.47
CA ARG A 27 1.50 -2.72 -15.60
C ARG A 27 0.08 -3.26 -15.79
N ARG A 28 -0.93 -2.40 -15.58
CA ARG A 28 -2.37 -2.70 -15.71
C ARG A 28 -2.96 -3.60 -14.62
N TYR A 29 -2.57 -3.44 -13.36
CA TYR A 29 -3.44 -3.94 -12.28
C TYR A 29 -4.84 -3.33 -12.44
N ARG A 30 -5.87 -4.17 -12.60
CA ARG A 30 -7.28 -3.78 -12.79
C ARG A 30 -8.17 -4.21 -11.63
N GLY A 31 -7.57 -4.71 -10.55
CA GLY A 31 -8.32 -5.12 -9.36
C GLY A 31 -8.82 -3.92 -8.57
N SER A 32 -9.82 -4.16 -7.73
CA SER A 32 -10.27 -3.17 -6.74
C SER A 32 -9.38 -3.23 -5.49
N PHE A 33 -9.38 -2.16 -4.69
CA PHE A 33 -8.70 -2.17 -3.39
C PHE A 33 -9.11 -3.37 -2.52
N ASN A 34 -10.38 -3.79 -2.60
CA ASN A 34 -10.92 -4.89 -1.78
C ASN A 34 -10.36 -6.27 -2.16
N THR A 35 -9.72 -6.43 -3.33
CA THR A 35 -9.05 -7.68 -3.69
C THR A 35 -7.59 -7.71 -3.26
N LEU A 36 -7.10 -6.65 -2.60
CA LEU A 36 -5.74 -6.58 -2.08
C LEU A 36 -5.66 -7.11 -0.65
N THR A 37 -4.54 -7.76 -0.34
CA THR A 37 -4.18 -8.19 1.01
C THR A 37 -2.83 -7.59 1.38
N PHE A 38 -2.73 -7.11 2.61
CA PHE A 38 -1.60 -6.32 3.12
C PHE A 38 -0.75 -7.09 4.15
N GLY A 39 -1.08 -8.36 4.39
CA GLY A 39 -0.45 -9.17 5.43
C GLY A 39 -0.55 -8.50 6.81
N GLU A 40 0.55 -8.49 7.54
CA GLU A 40 0.67 -7.82 8.85
C GLU A 40 0.65 -6.29 8.75
N ASN A 41 1.02 -5.73 7.59
CA ASN A 41 1.06 -4.28 7.35
C ASN A 41 -0.30 -3.71 6.93
N LYS A 42 -1.38 -4.16 7.58
CA LYS A 42 -2.75 -3.78 7.23
C LYS A 42 -3.00 -2.29 7.53
N PRO A 43 -3.37 -1.48 6.53
CA PRO A 43 -3.73 -0.08 6.75
C PRO A 43 -5.09 0.03 7.44
N SER A 44 -5.32 1.15 8.13
CA SER A 44 -6.62 1.47 8.71
C SER A 44 -7.63 1.88 7.63
N VAL A 45 -7.16 2.67 6.65
CA VAL A 45 -7.94 3.09 5.47
C VAL A 45 -7.01 3.08 4.27
N GLY A 46 -7.55 2.78 3.09
CA GLY A 46 -6.81 2.98 1.85
C GLY A 46 -7.70 3.16 0.64
N SER A 47 -7.10 3.69 -0.42
CA SER A 47 -7.75 3.81 -1.73
C SER A 47 -6.77 3.41 -2.83
N TYR A 48 -7.30 2.88 -3.93
CA TYR A 48 -6.53 2.53 -5.12
C TYR A 48 -6.96 3.40 -6.29
N HIS A 49 -6.02 4.09 -6.93
CA HIS A 49 -6.26 4.85 -8.16
C HIS A 49 -5.00 4.93 -9.01
N ASN A 50 -5.15 4.84 -10.34
CA ASN A 50 -4.05 5.04 -11.31
C ASN A 50 -2.77 4.23 -11.00
N GLY A 51 -2.88 3.00 -10.51
CA GLY A 51 -1.71 2.17 -10.16
C GLY A 51 -1.08 2.49 -8.81
N ARG A 52 -1.67 3.39 -8.02
CA ARG A 52 -1.19 3.83 -6.71
C ARG A 52 -2.16 3.46 -5.60
N LEU A 53 -1.60 3.19 -4.43
CA LEU A 53 -2.36 3.04 -3.20
C LEU A 53 -2.00 4.20 -2.27
N ASP A 54 -3.02 4.90 -1.80
CA ASP A 54 -2.87 5.85 -0.71
C ASP A 54 -3.42 5.19 0.54
N LEU A 55 -2.55 5.00 1.54
CA LEU A 55 -2.81 4.24 2.76
C LEU A 55 -2.66 5.13 3.99
N VAL A 56 -3.50 4.89 5.00
CA VAL A 56 -3.47 5.59 6.28
C VAL A 56 -3.24 4.59 7.42
N TYR A 57 -2.30 4.90 8.29
CA TYR A 57 -1.99 4.15 9.52
C TYR A 57 -2.06 5.07 10.74
N TYR A 58 -2.60 4.56 11.86
CA TYR A 58 -2.60 5.26 13.16
C TYR A 58 -1.35 4.98 14.00
N THR A 59 -0.59 3.95 13.64
CA THR A 59 0.70 3.60 14.24
C THR A 59 1.78 3.68 13.17
N ASP A 60 3.04 3.89 13.59
CA ASP A 60 4.16 3.87 12.66
C ASP A 60 4.23 2.48 11.97
N PRO A 61 4.07 2.41 10.63
CA PRO A 61 4.07 1.13 9.93
C PRO A 61 5.49 0.59 9.69
N GLY A 62 6.55 1.29 10.13
CA GLY A 62 7.94 0.87 9.93
C GLY A 62 8.39 0.89 8.47
N LEU A 63 7.62 1.54 7.58
CA LEU A 63 7.89 1.60 6.16
C LEU A 63 8.86 2.72 5.84
N LYS A 64 9.68 2.52 4.80
CA LYS A 64 10.65 3.50 4.32
C LYS A 64 10.47 3.75 2.85
N ARG A 65 10.58 5.03 2.45
CA ARG A 65 10.60 5.44 1.03
C ARG A 65 11.65 4.64 0.26
N GLY A 66 11.26 4.15 -0.91
CA GLY A 66 12.11 3.34 -1.78
C GLY A 66 12.06 1.84 -1.47
N GLY A 67 11.56 1.43 -0.31
CA GLY A 67 11.43 0.03 0.09
C GLY A 67 10.34 -0.72 -0.69
N THR A 68 10.46 -2.05 -0.69
CA THR A 68 9.41 -2.95 -1.17
C THR A 68 8.25 -2.96 -0.19
N PHE A 69 7.02 -3.00 -0.71
CA PHE A 69 5.82 -3.12 0.11
C PHE A 69 5.18 -4.51 -0.08
N PRO A 70 4.95 -5.27 1.00
CA PRO A 70 4.32 -6.59 0.93
C PRO A 70 2.84 -6.45 0.55
N LEU A 71 2.51 -6.88 -0.66
CA LEU A 71 1.16 -6.79 -1.21
C LEU A 71 0.82 -8.06 -1.98
N TRP A 72 -0.42 -8.53 -1.83
CA TRP A 72 -0.94 -9.67 -2.58
C TRP A 72 -2.32 -9.33 -3.14
N ARG A 73 -2.73 -10.04 -4.19
CA ARG A 73 -4.15 -10.15 -4.55
C ARG A 73 -4.72 -11.47 -4.06
N MET A 74 -5.97 -11.41 -3.62
CA MET A 74 -6.87 -12.57 -3.65
C MET A 74 -7.40 -12.66 -5.08
N ASP A 75 -6.91 -13.66 -5.78
CA ASP A 75 -7.39 -14.16 -7.06
C ASP A 75 -8.82 -14.74 -6.94
#